data_AF-A0A971U407-F1
#
_entry.id   AF-A0A971U407-F1
#
_cell.length_a   1.000
_cell.length_b   1.000
_cell.length_c   1.000
_cell.angle_alpha   90.00
_cell.angle_beta   90.00
_cell.angle_gamma   90.00
#
_symmetry.space_group_name_H-M   'P 1'
#
loop_
_entity.id
_entity.type
_entity.pdbx_description
1 polymer ?
#
loop_
_entity_poly.entity_id
_entity_poly.type
_entity_poly.pdbx_seq_one_letter_code
_entity_poly.pdbx_strand_id
1 'polypeptide(L)'
;LADGLAQLGGLVALPGDPRVSANAYHLLKMRYDPESFGGRSAAEFAAAAHAEGVPFTRGYPAPFGREPMIRREIARICQRLNLPLPDDGDWPHCQQACDNGLWLLHSVLLASAADMQDILAVVDKIKQAWSN
;
A
#
# COMPACT_ATOMS: atom_id res chain seq x y z
N LEU A 1 -5.81 -14.57 -6.60
CA LEU A 1 -5.84 -13.50 -5.57
C LEU A 1 -6.18 -12.14 -6.15
N ALA A 2 -5.35 -11.56 -7.03
CA ALA A 2 -5.59 -10.22 -7.61
C ALA A 2 -6.99 -10.06 -8.24
N ASP A 3 -7.41 -11.02 -9.06
CA ASP A 3 -8.74 -11.01 -9.68
C ASP A 3 -9.88 -11.09 -8.64
N GLY A 4 -9.69 -11.88 -7.58
CA GLY A 4 -10.67 -11.99 -6.49
C GLY A 4 -10.79 -10.68 -5.71
N LEU A 5 -9.67 -9.99 -5.44
CA LEU A 5 -9.67 -8.68 -4.79
C LEU A 5 -10.39 -7.64 -5.66
N ALA A 6 -10.14 -7.66 -6.98
CA ALA A 6 -10.82 -6.79 -7.93
C ALA A 6 -12.33 -7.04 -7.98
N GLN A 7 -12.77 -8.30 -7.89
CA GLN A 7 -14.19 -8.66 -7.84
C GLN A 7 -14.88 -8.20 -6.56
N LEU A 8 -14.22 -8.31 -5.40
CA LEU A 8 -14.74 -7.79 -4.14
C LEU A 8 -14.85 -6.25 -4.17
N GLY A 9 -13.94 -5.58 -4.88
CA GLY A 9 -13.87 -4.13 -4.99
C GLY A 9 -13.30 -3.48 -3.73
N GLY A 10 -12.70 -2.30 -3.88
CA GLY A 10 -12.04 -1.57 -2.79
C GLY A 10 -10.54 -1.84 -2.66
N LEU A 11 -10.05 -2.98 -3.17
CA LEU A 11 -8.63 -3.30 -3.27
C LEU A 11 -8.28 -3.68 -4.70
N VAL A 12 -7.40 -2.90 -5.34
CA VAL A 12 -7.01 -3.12 -6.73
C VAL A 12 -5.52 -3.39 -6.80
N ALA A 13 -5.13 -4.59 -7.23
CA ALA A 13 -3.73 -4.89 -7.52
C ALA A 13 -3.21 -3.94 -8.61
N LEU A 14 -2.00 -3.39 -8.43
CA LEU A 14 -1.43 -2.49 -9.41
C LEU A 14 -1.16 -3.24 -10.72
N PRO A 15 -1.58 -2.68 -11.87
CA PRO A 15 -1.33 -3.31 -13.16
C PRO A 15 0.17 -3.44 -13.41
N GLY A 16 0.55 -4.55 -14.03
CA GLY A 16 1.90 -4.75 -14.54
C GLY A 16 2.17 -3.90 -15.78
N ASP A 17 3.44 -3.76 -16.12
CA ASP A 17 3.84 -3.22 -17.42
C ASP A 17 3.65 -4.31 -18.49
N PRO A 18 2.98 -4.05 -19.61
CA PRO A 18 2.70 -5.05 -20.64
C PRO A 18 3.96 -5.65 -21.30
N ARG A 19 5.13 -5.00 -21.13
CA ARG A 19 6.43 -5.50 -21.60
C ARG A 19 7.00 -6.59 -20.70
N VAL A 20 6.48 -6.76 -19.48
CA VAL A 20 6.96 -7.72 -18.49
C VAL A 20 6.35 -9.09 -18.76
N SER A 21 7.19 -10.07 -19.07
CA SER A 21 6.76 -11.47 -19.28
C SER A 21 6.70 -12.31 -18.00
N ALA A 22 7.43 -11.90 -16.95
CA ALA A 22 7.41 -12.53 -15.64
C ALA A 22 7.71 -11.50 -14.54
N ASN A 23 6.99 -11.59 -13.41
CA ASN A 23 7.16 -10.72 -12.26
C ASN A 23 7.61 -11.53 -11.04
N ALA A 24 8.66 -11.08 -10.35
CA ALA A 24 9.21 -11.75 -9.18
C ALA A 24 8.36 -11.59 -7.91
N TYR A 25 7.42 -10.63 -7.89
CA TYR A 25 6.49 -10.37 -6.79
C TYR A 25 7.14 -10.32 -5.40
N HIS A 26 8.22 -9.54 -5.24
CA HIS A 26 8.72 -9.20 -3.90
C HIS A 26 7.59 -8.63 -3.00
N LEU A 27 6.69 -7.88 -3.64
CA LEU A 27 5.44 -7.35 -3.08
C LEU A 27 4.32 -7.53 -4.10
N LEU A 28 3.15 -8.01 -3.67
CA LEU A 28 1.90 -7.71 -4.36
C LEU A 28 1.44 -6.34 -3.91
N LYS A 29 1.54 -5.35 -4.80
CA LYS A 29 1.16 -3.96 -4.51
C LYS A 29 -0.30 -3.73 -4.89
N MET A 30 -1.04 -3.08 -4.02
CA MET A 30 -2.45 -2.75 -4.24
C MET A 30 -2.73 -1.28 -3.91
N ARG A 31 -3.74 -0.74 -4.58
CA ARG A 31 -4.39 0.51 -4.22
C ARG A 31 -5.63 0.19 -3.38
N TYR A 32 -5.71 0.86 -2.24
CA TYR A 32 -6.86 0.88 -1.36
C TYR A 32 -7.82 2.01 -1.76
N ASP A 33 -9.11 1.75 -1.72
CA ASP A 33 -10.16 2.74 -1.90
C ASP A 33 -10.93 2.91 -0.57
N PRO A 34 -10.72 4.03 0.16
CA PRO A 34 -11.41 4.29 1.42
C PRO A 34 -12.93 4.26 1.32
N GLU A 35 -13.52 4.67 0.19
CA GLU A 35 -14.98 4.77 0.05
C GLU A 35 -15.64 3.39 0.12
N SER A 36 -15.02 2.38 -0.48
CA SER A 36 -15.43 0.97 -0.38
C SER A 36 -15.38 0.39 1.04
N PHE A 37 -14.78 1.10 1.99
CA PHE A 37 -14.48 0.65 3.35
C PHE A 37 -14.98 1.64 4.43
N GLY A 38 -16.05 2.37 4.12
CA GLY A 38 -16.69 3.30 5.06
C GLY A 38 -15.84 4.52 5.40
N GLY A 39 -14.95 4.93 4.50
CA GLY A 39 -14.06 6.09 4.67
C GLY A 39 -12.86 5.84 5.59
N ARG A 40 -12.67 4.62 6.10
CA ARG A 40 -11.53 4.28 6.95
C ARG A 40 -10.24 4.25 6.14
N SER A 41 -9.12 4.54 6.79
CA SER A 41 -7.79 4.59 6.16
C SER A 41 -7.22 3.21 5.85
N ALA A 42 -6.26 3.15 4.93
CA ALA A 42 -5.51 1.93 4.65
C ALA A 42 -4.76 1.39 5.88
N ALA A 43 -4.36 2.29 6.81
CA ALA A 43 -3.73 1.90 8.08
C ALA A 43 -4.68 1.14 9.00
N GLU A 44 -5.91 1.63 9.14
CA GLU A 44 -6.96 0.94 9.89
C GLU A 44 -7.29 -0.40 9.25
N PHE A 45 -7.36 -0.46 7.91
CA PHE A 45 -7.63 -1.71 7.19
C PHE A 45 -6.54 -2.74 7.45
N ALA A 46 -5.28 -2.34 7.33
CA ALA A 46 -4.14 -3.22 7.61
C ALA A 46 -4.19 -3.75 9.05
N ALA A 47 -4.52 -2.91 10.04
CA ALA A 47 -4.66 -3.33 11.43
C ALA A 47 -5.81 -4.34 11.63
N ALA A 48 -6.97 -4.09 11.03
CA ALA A 48 -8.12 -4.99 11.10
C ALA A 48 -7.81 -6.35 10.44
N ALA A 49 -7.19 -6.34 9.26
CA ALA A 49 -6.79 -7.57 8.59
C ALA A 49 -5.73 -8.35 9.38
N HIS A 50 -4.79 -7.66 10.04
CA HIS A 50 -3.81 -8.30 10.90
C HIS A 50 -4.45 -9.00 12.10
N ALA A 51 -5.49 -8.40 12.68
CA ALA A 51 -6.27 -9.01 13.76
C ALA A 51 -7.02 -10.28 13.33
N GLU A 52 -7.35 -10.39 12.04
CA GLU A 52 -7.93 -11.58 11.41
C GLU A 52 -6.86 -12.57 10.89
N GLY A 53 -5.58 -12.28 11.11
CA GLY A 53 -4.46 -13.15 10.73
C GLY A 53 -3.91 -12.93 9.31
N VAL A 54 -4.38 -11.91 8.59
CA VAL A 54 -3.90 -11.59 7.24
C VAL A 54 -2.93 -10.40 7.27
N PRO A 55 -1.64 -10.61 6.93
CA PRO A 55 -0.59 -9.61 7.16
C PRO A 55 -0.52 -8.58 6.02
N PHE A 56 -1.59 -7.80 5.82
CA PHE A 56 -1.50 -6.60 4.99
C PHE A 56 -0.58 -5.58 5.66
N THR A 57 0.33 -5.02 4.88
CA THR A 57 1.21 -3.93 5.34
C THR A 57 0.86 -2.66 4.60
N ARG A 58 0.88 -1.52 5.30
CA ARG A 58 0.88 -0.22 4.62
C ARG A 58 2.12 -0.11 3.73
N GLY A 59 1.98 0.61 2.63
CA GLY A 59 3.10 1.01 1.79
C GLY A 59 3.97 2.08 2.48
N TYR A 60 4.61 2.92 1.67
CA TYR A 60 5.46 3.98 2.20
C TYR A 60 4.65 4.98 3.07
N PRO A 61 5.21 5.45 4.20
CA PRO A 61 4.46 6.26 5.13
C PRO A 61 4.25 7.70 4.65
N ALA A 62 5.20 8.26 3.92
CA ALA A 62 5.08 9.54 3.22
C ALA A 62 5.90 9.52 1.90
N PRO A 63 5.67 10.50 1.00
CA PRO A 63 6.57 10.72 -0.13
C PRO A 63 8.01 10.85 0.36
N PHE A 64 8.97 10.22 -0.33
CA PHE A 64 10.37 10.15 0.13
C PHE A 64 10.98 11.51 0.46
N GLY A 65 10.66 12.55 -0.33
CA GLY A 65 11.10 13.92 -0.07
C GLY A 65 10.57 14.49 1.25
N ARG A 66 9.42 14.03 1.74
CA ARG A 66 8.76 14.50 2.98
C ARG A 66 9.19 13.71 4.22
N GLU A 67 9.92 12.62 4.05
CA GLU A 67 10.38 11.80 5.17
C GLU A 67 11.31 12.62 6.11
N PRO A 68 11.05 12.67 7.43
CA PRO A 68 11.79 13.54 8.35
C PRO A 68 13.30 13.32 8.34
N MET A 69 13.74 12.05 8.25
CA MET A 69 15.15 11.71 8.13
C MET A 69 15.75 12.30 6.84
N ILE A 70 15.05 12.17 5.71
CA ILE A 70 15.51 12.65 4.41
C ILE A 70 15.61 14.17 4.40
N ARG A 71 14.59 14.87 4.92
CA ARG A 71 14.61 16.33 5.09
C ARG A 71 15.79 16.80 5.94
N ARG A 72 16.07 16.11 7.03
CA ARG A 72 17.22 16.40 7.90
C ARG A 72 18.55 16.23 7.18
N GLU A 73 18.73 15.13 6.44
CA GLU A 73 19.98 14.87 5.72
C GLU A 73 20.19 15.84 4.54
N ILE A 74 19.12 16.18 3.81
CA ILE A 74 19.17 17.23 2.77
C ILE A 74 19.63 18.54 3.38
N ALA A 75 19.04 18.95 4.50
CA ALA A 75 19.44 20.20 5.16
C ALA A 75 20.91 20.20 5.58
N ARG A 76 21.41 19.08 6.12
CA ARG A 76 22.81 18.91 6.50
C ARG A 76 23.75 19.00 5.29
N ILE A 77 23.39 18.39 4.16
CA ILE A 77 24.20 18.42 2.93
C ILE A 77 24.21 19.83 2.34
N CYS A 78 23.04 20.47 2.21
CA CYS A 78 22.93 21.84 1.70
C CYS A 78 23.76 22.82 2.53
N GLN A 79 23.70 22.72 3.86
CA GLN A 79 24.52 23.53 4.75
C GLN A 79 26.02 23.34 4.49
N ARG A 80 26.49 22.08 4.36
CA ARG A 80 27.91 21.77 4.14
C ARG A 80 28.44 22.23 2.79
N LEU A 81 27.57 22.26 1.77
CA LEU A 81 27.94 22.61 0.40
C LEU A 81 27.60 24.06 0.04
N ASN A 82 27.06 24.84 0.99
CA ASN A 82 26.56 26.19 0.76
C ASN A 82 25.54 26.25 -0.39
N LEU A 83 24.63 25.29 -0.42
CA LEU A 83 23.54 25.19 -1.40
C LEU A 83 22.22 25.63 -0.77
N PRO A 84 21.27 26.19 -1.55
CA PRO A 84 19.93 26.44 -1.07
C PRO A 84 19.22 25.13 -0.71
N LEU A 85 18.27 25.20 0.23
CA LEU A 85 17.37 24.08 0.47
C LEU A 85 16.44 23.90 -0.73
N PRO A 86 16.28 22.68 -1.26
CA PRO A 86 15.34 22.42 -2.34
C PRO A 86 13.92 22.52 -1.81
N ASP A 87 13.05 23.14 -2.62
CA ASP A 87 11.61 23.12 -2.37
C ASP A 87 11.08 21.68 -2.45
N ASP A 88 10.13 21.36 -1.59
CA ASP A 88 9.36 20.12 -1.73
C ASP A 88 8.16 20.39 -2.59
N GLY A 89 8.25 20.03 -3.87
CA GLY A 89 7.15 20.19 -4.80
C GLY A 89 5.87 19.48 -4.35
N ASP A 90 4.80 19.73 -5.09
CA ASP A 90 3.58 18.97 -4.94
C ASP A 90 3.75 17.60 -5.62
N TRP A 91 3.66 16.53 -4.82
CA TRP A 91 3.77 15.15 -5.29
C TRP A 91 2.44 14.41 -5.11
N PRO A 92 1.35 14.82 -5.79
CA PRO A 92 0.01 14.32 -5.51
C PRO A 92 -0.10 12.81 -5.71
N HIS A 93 0.59 12.27 -6.73
CA HIS A 93 0.61 10.83 -6.98
C HIS A 93 1.42 10.04 -5.95
N CYS A 94 2.53 10.60 -5.44
CA CYS A 94 3.28 9.98 -4.35
C CYS A 94 2.47 10.00 -3.06
N GLN A 95 1.80 11.12 -2.77
CA GLN A 95 0.92 11.26 -1.60
C GLN A 95 -0.19 10.21 -1.65
N GLN A 96 -0.90 10.12 -2.78
CA GLN A 96 -1.94 9.11 -2.98
C GLN A 96 -1.40 7.68 -2.85
N ALA A 97 -0.16 7.42 -3.28
CA ALA A 97 0.47 6.10 -3.16
C ALA A 97 0.85 5.75 -1.71
N CYS A 98 1.16 6.74 -0.88
CA CYS A 98 1.47 6.55 0.53
C CYS A 98 0.20 6.40 1.38
N ASP A 99 -0.82 7.21 1.09
CA ASP A 99 -2.09 7.20 1.84
C ASP A 99 -2.89 5.92 1.59
N ASN A 100 -2.90 5.46 0.33
CA ASN A 100 -3.75 4.37 -0.14
C ASN A 100 -2.96 3.14 -0.61
N GLY A 101 -1.66 3.06 -0.30
CA GLY A 101 -0.83 1.92 -0.66
C GLY A 101 -0.93 0.79 0.36
N LEU A 102 -1.25 -0.42 -0.12
CA LEU A 102 -1.20 -1.65 0.67
C LEU A 102 -0.40 -2.73 -0.05
N TRP A 103 0.37 -3.51 0.69
CA TRP A 103 1.17 -4.61 0.17
C TRP A 103 0.84 -5.92 0.89
N LEU A 104 0.98 -7.02 0.14
CA LEU A 104 1.27 -8.34 0.71
C LEU A 104 2.70 -8.70 0.34
N LEU A 105 3.45 -9.21 1.32
CA LEU A 105 4.82 -9.67 1.09
C LEU A 105 4.82 -10.97 0.28
N HIS A 106 5.90 -11.21 -0.47
CA HIS A 106 6.09 -12.44 -1.25
C HIS A 106 5.84 -13.74 -0.47
N SER A 107 6.15 -13.79 0.83
CA SER A 107 5.93 -14.98 1.66
C SER A 107 4.46 -15.39 1.73
N VAL A 108 3.54 -14.43 1.72
CA VAL A 108 2.10 -14.68 1.65
C VAL A 108 1.75 -15.35 0.33
N LEU A 109 2.41 -14.93 -0.77
CA LEU A 109 2.17 -15.42 -2.13
C LEU A 109 2.63 -16.87 -2.35
N LEU A 110 3.36 -17.45 -1.39
CA LEU A 110 3.79 -18.85 -1.40
C LEU A 110 2.78 -19.79 -0.72
N ALA A 111 1.70 -19.25 -0.14
CA ALA A 111 0.66 -20.02 0.52
C ALA A 111 -0.21 -20.82 -0.48
N SER A 112 -1.05 -21.71 0.04
CA SER A 112 -1.91 -22.54 -0.79
C SER A 112 -3.04 -21.74 -1.44
N ALA A 113 -3.69 -22.31 -2.46
CA ALA A 113 -4.86 -21.70 -3.07
C ALA A 113 -6.03 -21.52 -2.08
N ALA A 114 -6.14 -22.39 -1.07
CA ALA A 114 -7.14 -22.27 0.00
C ALA A 114 -6.84 -21.06 0.87
N ASP A 115 -5.58 -20.87 1.28
CA ASP A 115 -5.16 -19.70 2.07
C ASP A 115 -5.41 -18.39 1.31
N MET A 116 -5.27 -18.39 -0.02
CA MET A 116 -5.61 -17.24 -0.85
C MET A 116 -7.11 -16.90 -0.82
N GLN A 117 -7.98 -17.91 -0.65
CA GLN A 117 -9.41 -17.68 -0.48
C GLN A 117 -9.73 -17.14 0.91
N ASP A 118 -9.02 -17.58 1.94
CA ASP A 118 -9.17 -17.04 3.29
C ASP A 118 -8.82 -15.55 3.34
N ILE A 119 -7.78 -15.12 2.60
CA ILE A 119 -7.46 -13.69 2.43
C ILE A 119 -8.66 -12.93 1.85
N LEU A 120 -9.31 -13.48 0.81
CA LEU A 120 -10.48 -12.86 0.18
C LEU A 120 -11.68 -12.81 1.15
N ALA A 121 -11.91 -13.88 1.91
CA ALA A 121 -12.96 -13.94 2.92
C ALA A 121 -12.76 -12.90 4.03
N VAL A 122 -11.53 -12.69 4.49
CA VAL A 122 -11.20 -11.65 5.48
C VAL A 122 -11.44 -10.25 4.93
N VAL A 123 -11.03 -9.99 3.68
CA VAL A 123 -11.28 -8.69 3.02
C VAL A 123 -12.78 -8.40 2.94
N ASP A 124 -13.58 -9.37 2.49
CA ASP A 124 -15.04 -9.23 2.41
C ASP A 124 -15.67 -9.03 3.80
N LYS A 125 -15.26 -9.82 4.79
CA LYS A 125 -15.71 -9.68 6.19
C LYS A 125 -15.49 -8.25 6.71
N ILE A 126 -14.29 -7.70 6.51
CA ILE A 126 -13.97 -6.32 6.93
C ILE A 126 -14.85 -5.33 6.16
N LYS A 127 -15.01 -5.51 4.85
CA LYS A 127 -15.85 -4.65 4.01
C LYS A 127 -17.29 -4.61 4.50
N GLN A 128 -17.91 -5.75 4.77
CA GLN A 128 -19.27 -5.85 5.30
C GLN A 128 -19.39 -5.21 6.69
N ALA A 129 -18.40 -5.43 7.56
CA ALA A 129 -18.39 -4.84 8.90
C ALA A 129 -18.28 -3.30 8.88
N TRP A 130 -17.69 -2.74 7.83
CA TRP A 130 -17.37 -1.31 7.73
C TRP A 130 -18.33 -0.51 6.86
N SER A 131 -19.15 -1.21 6.08
CA SER A 131 -20.20 -0.62 5.23
C SER A 131 -21.54 -0.45 5.96
N ASN A 132 -21.65 -0.95 7.20
CA ASN A 132 -22.80 -0.79 8.09
C ASN A 132 -22.64 0.39 9.06
#